data_AF-A0A2V8CGS7-F1
#
_entry.id   AF-A0A2V8CGS7-F1
#
_cell.length_a   1.000
_cell.length_b   1.000
_cell.length_c   1.000
_cell.angle_alpha   90.00
_cell.angle_beta   90.00
_cell.angle_gamma   90.00
#
_symmetry.space_group_name_H-M   'P 1'
#
loop_
_entity.id
_entity.type
_entity.pdbx_description
1 polymer ?
#
loop_
_entity_poly.entity_id
_entity_poly.type
_entity_poly.pdbx_seq_one_letter_code
_entity_poly.pdbx_strand_id
1 'polypeptide(L)'
;VLLPRESKRRRSVLKRVAIVLLFGRWLDVYLLVAPQTAKAPSFGVLEIALAVAYGGIAWYAVSTTLARRPLVARHDPCLADCLRHAQ
;
A
#
# COMPACT_ATOMS: atom_id res chain seq x y z
N VAL A 1 -16.80 -6.45 -1.28
CA VAL A 1 -16.64 -5.77 0.04
C VAL A 1 -16.57 -4.24 -0.04
N LEU A 2 -15.99 -3.64 -1.09
CA LEU A 2 -15.93 -2.17 -1.26
C LEU A 2 -17.07 -1.57 -2.12
N LEU A 3 -17.92 -2.39 -2.76
CA LEU A 3 -19.02 -1.90 -3.59
C LEU A 3 -19.99 -0.96 -2.82
N PRO A 4 -20.41 -1.30 -1.58
CA PRO A 4 -21.29 -0.42 -0.79
C PRO A 4 -20.59 0.87 -0.34
N ARG A 5 -21.27 2.01 -0.47
CA ARG A 5 -20.76 3.33 -0.05
C ARG A 5 -20.40 3.37 1.45
N GLU A 6 -21.21 2.74 2.28
CA GLU A 6 -20.99 2.61 3.73
C GLU A 6 -19.66 1.94 4.07
N SER A 7 -19.28 0.90 3.32
CA SER A 7 -18.04 0.14 3.55
C SER A 7 -16.79 0.92 3.12
N LYS A 8 -16.91 1.83 2.14
CA LYS A 8 -15.82 2.72 1.70
C LYS A 8 -15.52 3.83 2.70
N ARG A 9 -16.53 4.37 3.39
CA ARG A 9 -16.37 5.44 4.39
C ARG A 9 -15.86 4.91 5.75
N ARG A 10 -16.03 3.61 6.04
CA ARG A 10 -15.52 3.00 7.26
C ARG A 10 -14.00 2.75 7.18
N ARG A 11 -13.24 3.62 7.86
CA ARG A 11 -11.77 3.56 7.93
C ARG A 11 -11.21 2.19 8.35
N SER A 12 -11.89 1.48 9.26
CA SER A 12 -11.49 0.14 9.71
C SER A 12 -11.69 -0.96 8.68
N VAL A 13 -12.65 -0.81 7.76
CA VAL A 13 -12.85 -1.74 6.65
C VAL A 13 -11.82 -1.46 5.57
N LEU A 14 -11.66 -0.19 5.20
CA LEU A 14 -10.71 0.22 4.16
C LEU A 14 -9.26 -0.16 4.50
N LYS A 15 -8.83 0.05 5.77
CA LYS A 15 -7.51 -0.38 6.23
C LYS A 15 -7.29 -1.89 6.08
N ARG A 16 -8.26 -2.73 6.49
CA ARG A 16 -8.15 -4.19 6.37
C ARG A 16 -8.07 -4.63 4.91
N VAL A 17 -8.91 -4.06 4.05
CA VAL A 17 -8.92 -4.38 2.62
C VAL A 17 -7.62 -3.95 1.94
N ALA A 18 -7.08 -2.77 2.30
CA ALA A 18 -5.80 -2.30 1.77
C ALA A 18 -4.64 -3.24 2.13
N ILE A 19 -4.60 -3.76 3.36
CA ILE A 19 -3.59 -4.75 3.77
C ILE A 19 -3.70 -6.03 2.93
N VAL A 20 -4.92 -6.57 2.79
CA VAL A 20 -5.16 -7.78 1.97
C VAL A 20 -4.78 -7.55 0.51
N LEU A 21 -5.09 -6.37 -0.04
CA LEU A 21 -4.70 -5.99 -1.41
C LEU A 21 -3.19 -5.92 -1.58
N LEU A 22 -2.45 -5.41 -0.59
CA LEU A 22 -1.00 -5.34 -0.65
C LEU A 22 -0.37 -6.73 -0.71
N PHE A 23 -0.81 -7.64 0.17
CA PHE A 23 -0.37 -9.04 0.16
C PHE A 23 -0.79 -9.77 -1.12
N GLY A 24 -2.03 -9.56 -1.57
CA GLY A 24 -2.53 -10.12 -2.82
C GLY A 24 -1.73 -9.66 -4.02
N ARG A 25 -1.36 -8.38 -4.08
CA ARG A 25 -0.48 -7.85 -5.14
C ARG A 25 0.91 -8.48 -5.12
N TRP A 26 1.49 -8.68 -3.94
CA TRP A 26 2.78 -9.36 -3.84
C TRP A 26 2.70 -10.82 -4.29
N LEU A 27 1.64 -11.53 -3.87
CA LEU A 27 1.40 -12.91 -4.28
C LEU A 27 1.16 -13.04 -5.80
N ASP A 28 0.44 -12.10 -6.41
CA ASP A 28 0.22 -12.04 -7.86
C ASP A 28 1.56 -11.96 -8.63
N VAL A 29 2.47 -11.09 -8.20
CA VAL A 29 3.82 -10.99 -8.76
C VAL A 29 4.61 -12.28 -8.52
N TYR A 30 4.50 -12.87 -7.33
CA TYR A 30 5.14 -14.14 -7.00
C TYR A 30 4.70 -15.26 -7.96
N LEU A 31 3.38 -15.41 -8.16
CA LEU A 31 2.81 -16.44 -9.04
C LEU A 31 3.17 -16.23 -10.52
N LEU A 32 3.40 -14.99 -10.94
CA LEU A 32 3.86 -14.69 -12.30
C LEU A 32 5.33 -15.08 -12.53
N VAL A 33 6.18 -14.92 -11.50
CA VAL A 33 7.63 -15.12 -11.58
C VAL A 33 8.05 -16.56 -11.23
N ALA A 34 7.42 -17.17 -10.22
CA ALA A 34 7.75 -18.51 -9.73
C ALA A 34 7.82 -19.60 -10.82
N PRO A 35 6.85 -19.74 -11.75
CA PRO A 35 6.88 -20.81 -12.75
C PRO A 35 7.97 -20.62 -13.82
N GLN A 36 8.45 -19.38 -14.00
CA GLN A 36 9.52 -19.08 -14.97
C GLN A 36 10.90 -19.41 -14.40
N THR A 37 11.02 -19.42 -13.07
CA THR A 37 12.33 -19.42 -12.39
C THR A 37 12.64 -20.76 -11.73
N ALA A 38 11.62 -21.56 -11.36
CA ALA A 38 11.81 -22.84 -10.71
C ALA A 38 10.93 -23.94 -11.30
N LYS A 39 11.51 -25.14 -11.54
CA LYS A 39 10.77 -26.35 -11.96
C LYS A 39 9.85 -26.91 -10.86
N ALA A 40 10.07 -26.53 -9.61
CA ALA A 40 9.27 -26.92 -8.44
C ALA A 40 9.11 -25.71 -7.49
N PRO A 41 7.95 -25.53 -6.84
CA PRO A 41 7.73 -24.42 -5.93
C PRO A 41 8.62 -24.56 -4.69
N SER A 42 9.67 -23.76 -4.61
CA SER A 42 10.56 -23.72 -3.44
C SER A 42 10.46 -22.34 -2.80
N PHE A 43 9.62 -22.22 -1.76
CA PHE A 43 9.55 -21.03 -0.93
C PHE A 43 10.81 -20.91 -0.08
N GLY A 44 11.74 -20.06 -0.53
CA GLY A 44 13.03 -19.86 0.14
C GLY A 44 13.03 -18.70 1.13
N VAL A 45 13.95 -18.76 2.11
CA VAL A 45 14.24 -17.61 3.01
C VAL A 45 14.60 -16.36 2.22
N LEU A 46 15.26 -16.53 1.07
CA LEU A 46 15.67 -15.44 0.18
C LEU A 46 14.46 -14.69 -0.41
N GLU A 47 13.37 -15.37 -0.76
CA GLU A 47 12.18 -14.73 -1.33
C GLU A 47 11.46 -13.84 -0.30
N ILE A 48 11.39 -14.33 0.95
CA ILE A 48 10.84 -13.56 2.07
C ILE A 48 11.75 -12.36 2.39
N ALA A 49 13.06 -12.57 2.42
CA ALA A 49 14.02 -11.50 2.66
C ALA A 49 13.92 -10.41 1.58
N LEU A 50 13.76 -10.79 0.30
CA LEU A 50 13.61 -9.86 -0.80
C LEU A 50 12.28 -9.09 -0.72
N ALA A 51 11.18 -9.78 -0.39
CA ALA A 51 9.88 -9.16 -0.19
C ALA A 51 9.90 -8.11 0.93
N VAL A 52 10.50 -8.47 2.07
CA VAL A 52 10.65 -7.58 3.23
C VAL A 52 11.61 -6.43 2.92
N ALA A 53 12.73 -6.68 2.23
CA ALA A 53 13.67 -5.64 1.83
C ALA A 53 13.01 -4.61 0.89
N TYR A 54 12.28 -5.08 -0.11
CA TYR A 54 11.55 -4.20 -1.03
C TYR A 54 10.50 -3.36 -0.30
N GLY A 55 9.67 -4.00 0.54
CA GLY A 55 8.67 -3.30 1.35
C GLY A 55 9.30 -2.31 2.34
N GLY A 56 10.41 -2.68 2.96
CA GLY A 56 11.15 -1.83 3.90
C GLY A 56 11.76 -0.60 3.26
N ILE A 57 12.39 -0.75 2.08
CA ILE A 57 12.93 0.38 1.32
C ILE A 57 11.81 1.32 0.88
N ALA A 58 10.69 0.78 0.37
CA ALA A 58 9.53 1.59 -0.01
C ALA A 58 8.97 2.36 1.19
N TRP A 59 8.81 1.69 2.33
CA TRP A 59 8.35 2.32 3.57
C TRP A 59 9.30 3.44 4.02
N TYR A 60 10.61 3.20 3.99
CA TYR A 60 11.62 4.18 4.36
C TYR A 60 11.65 5.39 3.41
N ALA A 61 11.54 5.17 2.09
CA ALA A 61 11.46 6.26 1.12
C ALA A 61 10.21 7.13 1.33
N VAL A 62 9.06 6.50 1.60
CA VAL A 62 7.81 7.24 1.88
C VAL A 62 7.91 7.99 3.21
N SER A 63 8.41 7.38 4.28
CA SER A 63 8.50 8.03 5.58
C SER A 63 9.49 9.19 5.59
N THR A 64 10.64 9.04 4.92
CA THR A 64 11.63 10.11 4.79
C THR A 64 11.12 11.29 3.94
N THR A 65 10.36 11.03 2.88
CA THR A 65 9.75 12.09 2.06
C THR A 65 8.64 12.83 2.81
N LEU A 66 7.81 12.11 3.57
CA LEU A 66 6.80 12.71 4.46
C LEU A 66 7.43 13.54 5.58
N ALA A 67 8.57 13.13 6.14
CA ALA A 67 9.26 13.88 7.19
C ALA A 67 9.89 15.19 6.67
N ARG A 68 10.26 15.24 5.39
CA ARG A 68 10.95 16.40 4.78
C ARG A 68 10.00 17.48 4.25
N ARG A 69 8.69 17.23 4.17
CA ARG A 69 7.72 18.17 3.59
C ARG A 69 6.50 18.36 4.50
N PRO A 70 5.85 19.53 4.47
CA PRO A 70 4.62 19.73 5.25
C PRO A 70 3.51 18.78 4.75
N LEU A 71 2.89 18.04 5.68
CA LEU A 71 1.82 17.08 5.41
C LEU A 71 0.54 17.71 4.82
N VAL A 72 0.37 19.02 4.99
CA VAL A 72 -0.74 19.80 4.44
C VAL A 72 -0.15 20.92 3.58
N ALA A 73 -0.67 21.05 2.36
CA ALA A 73 -0.29 22.11 1.43
C ALA A 73 -0.84 23.46 1.91
N ARG A 74 -0.08 24.18 2.74
CA ARG A 74 -0.53 25.42 3.42
C ARG A 74 -0.90 26.58 2.48
N HIS A 75 -0.40 26.60 1.25
CA HIS A 75 -0.63 27.69 0.30
C HIS A 75 -1.56 27.30 -0.87
N ASP A 76 -2.29 26.18 -0.75
CA ASP A 76 -3.20 25.73 -1.80
C ASP A 76 -4.52 26.54 -1.78
N PRO A 77 -4.94 27.16 -2.90
CA PRO A 77 -6.16 27.96 -2.98
C PRO A 77 -7.44 27.17 -2.65
N CYS A 78 -7.47 25.86 -2.92
CA CYS A 78 -8.63 25.01 -2.70
C CYS A 78 -8.66 24.39 -1.30
N LEU A 79 -7.65 24.64 -0.45
CA LEU A 79 -7.58 24.08 0.91
C LEU A 79 -8.78 24.48 1.77
N ALA A 80 -9.22 25.74 1.65
CA ALA A 80 -10.37 26.26 2.38
C ALA A 80 -11.67 25.52 2.04
N ASP A 81 -11.89 25.20 0.75
CA ASP A 81 -13.06 24.47 0.28
C ASP A 81 -13.02 22.99 0.69
N CYS A 82 -11.83 22.38 0.69
CA CYS A 82 -11.63 20.99 1.12
C CYS A 82 -11.93 20.79 2.62
N LEU A 83 -11.52 21.75 3.47
CA LEU A 83 -11.79 21.70 4.91
C LEU A 83 -13.29 21.81 5.21
N ARG A 84 -14.04 22.56 4.39
CA ARG A 84 -15.50 22.69 4.52
C ARG A 84 -16.25 21.47 3.99
N HIS A 85 -15.66 20.73 3.04
CA HIS A 85 -16.23 19.51 2.43
C HIS A 85 -16.00 18.22 3.23
N ALA A 86 -15.58 18.30 4.50
CA ALA A 86 -15.24 17.12 5.32
C ALA A 86 -16.45 16.25 5.76
N GLN A 87 -17.53 16.15 4.97
CA GLN A 87 -18.71 15.31 5.24
C GLN A 87 -18.90 14.14 4.26
#